data_AF-A0A3B9YXB7-F1
#
_entry.id   AF-A0A3B9YXB7-F1
#
_cell.length_a   1.000
_cell.length_b   1.000
_cell.length_c   1.000
_cell.angle_alpha   90.00
_cell.angle_beta   90.00
_cell.angle_gamma   90.00
#
_symmetry.space_group_name_H-M   'P 1'
#
loop_
_entity.id
_entity.type
_entity.pdbx_description
1 polymer ?
#
loop_
_entity_poly.entity_id
_entity_poly.type
_entity_poly.pdbx_seq_one_letter_code
_entity_poly.pdbx_strand_id
1 'polypeptide(L)'
;DDLAVTASLFGPQFQAGQSLQSNQLVVAPNAAATQAGVATFLFSTTNGVLRFDADGLGGAGPVHVATLNVRTLTLDDFAVI
;
A
#
# COMPACT_ATOMS: atom_id res chain seq x y z
N ASP A 1 2.92 10.16 -11.81
CA ASP A 1 3.35 8.78 -12.08
C ASP A 1 2.54 7.86 -11.21
N ASP A 2 1.88 6.91 -11.84
CA ASP A 2 0.95 6.01 -11.14
C ASP A 2 1.69 4.73 -10.73
N LEU A 3 1.41 4.24 -9.53
CA LEU A 3 1.87 2.95 -9.02
C LEU A 3 0.92 1.87 -9.51
N ALA A 4 1.39 1.02 -10.42
CA ALA A 4 0.62 -0.11 -10.92
C ALA A 4 0.46 -1.21 -9.85
N VAL A 5 -0.78 -1.52 -9.50
CA VAL A 5 -1.16 -2.63 -8.62
C VAL A 5 -1.70 -3.77 -9.48
N THR A 6 -0.90 -4.82 -9.64
CA THR A 6 -1.29 -6.02 -10.40
C THR A 6 -1.52 -7.20 -9.48
N ALA A 7 -2.42 -8.11 -9.87
CA ALA A 7 -2.67 -9.35 -9.13
C ALA A 7 -1.41 -10.23 -9.01
N SER A 8 -0.49 -10.15 -9.97
CA SER A 8 0.79 -10.87 -9.93
C SER A 8 1.73 -10.40 -8.82
N LEU A 9 1.64 -9.13 -8.43
CA LEU A 9 2.51 -8.54 -7.40
C LEU A 9 1.85 -8.56 -6.01
N PHE A 10 0.53 -8.39 -5.95
CA PHE A 10 -0.19 -8.16 -4.68
C PHE A 10 -1.31 -9.16 -4.40
N GLY A 11 -1.48 -10.18 -5.23
CA GLY A 11 -2.53 -11.20 -5.10
C GLY A 11 -3.92 -10.69 -5.51
N PRO A 12 -4.99 -11.51 -5.33
CA PRO A 12 -6.35 -11.18 -5.76
C PRO A 12 -7.06 -10.17 -4.84
N GLN A 13 -6.29 -9.45 -4.02
CA GLN A 13 -6.81 -8.60 -2.93
C GLN A 13 -7.40 -7.29 -3.46
N PHE A 14 -7.05 -6.92 -4.70
CA PHE A 14 -7.51 -5.72 -5.38
C PHE A 14 -8.24 -6.11 -6.66
N GLN A 15 -9.34 -5.41 -6.94
CA GLN A 15 -10.13 -5.61 -8.16
C GLN A 15 -9.63 -4.64 -9.23
N ALA A 16 -9.25 -5.16 -10.41
CA ALA A 16 -8.77 -4.33 -11.51
C ALA A 16 -9.80 -3.25 -11.91
N GLY A 17 -9.31 -2.05 -12.22
CA GLY A 17 -10.13 -0.89 -12.57
C GLY A 17 -10.85 -0.23 -11.39
N GLN A 18 -10.66 -0.72 -10.15
CA GLN A 18 -11.15 -0.06 -8.94
C GLN A 18 -10.04 0.77 -8.29
N SER A 19 -10.42 1.90 -7.69
CA SER A 19 -9.54 2.63 -6.79
C SER A 19 -9.33 1.85 -5.49
N LEU A 20 -8.17 2.04 -4.88
CA LEU A 20 -7.93 1.58 -3.50
C LEU A 20 -8.93 2.25 -2.55
N GLN A 21 -9.38 1.50 -1.54
CA GLN A 21 -10.23 2.01 -0.47
C GLN A 21 -9.39 2.77 0.56
N SER A 22 -10.02 3.67 1.31
CA SER A 22 -9.33 4.52 2.31
C SER A 22 -8.63 3.74 3.42
N ASN A 23 -9.07 2.51 3.72
CA ASN A 23 -8.42 1.61 4.67
C ASN A 23 -7.30 0.76 4.06
N GLN A 24 -7.02 0.90 2.75
CA GLN A 24 -5.98 0.15 2.03
C GLN A 24 -4.71 1.00 1.79
N LEU A 25 -4.67 2.23 2.29
CA LEU A 25 -3.48 3.08 2.26
C LEU A 25 -3.32 3.80 3.61
N VAL A 26 -2.17 3.60 4.24
CA VAL A 26 -1.75 4.33 5.45
C VAL A 26 -0.53 5.17 5.11
N VAL A 27 -0.65 6.48 5.30
CA VAL A 27 0.41 7.48 5.07
C VAL A 27 0.76 8.14 6.39
N ALA A 28 1.92 7.79 6.95
CA ALA A 28 2.38 8.30 8.23
C ALA A 28 3.89 8.10 8.39
N PRO A 29 4.58 8.84 9.29
CA PRO A 29 6.01 8.62 9.56
C PRO A 29 6.33 7.16 9.91
N ASN A 30 5.45 6.54 10.71
CA ASN A 30 5.52 5.14 11.14
C ASN A 30 4.28 4.37 10.67
N ALA A 31 3.99 4.38 9.37
CA ALA A 31 2.85 3.68 8.80
C ALA A 31 2.83 2.19 9.21
N ALA A 32 1.71 1.75 9.75
CA ALA A 32 1.45 0.39 10.19
C ALA A 32 -0.01 0.04 9.86
N ALA A 33 -0.25 -1.22 9.50
CA ALA A 33 -1.61 -1.70 9.30
C ALA A 33 -2.26 -1.99 10.65
N THR A 34 -3.56 -1.76 10.75
CA THR A 34 -4.32 -1.89 12.01
C THR A 34 -5.61 -2.70 11.85
N GLN A 35 -5.85 -3.28 10.67
CA GLN A 35 -7.10 -3.95 10.35
C GLN A 35 -6.84 -5.32 9.72
N ALA A 36 -7.17 -6.37 10.48
CA ALA A 36 -7.06 -7.75 10.02
C ALA A 36 -7.88 -8.02 8.76
N GLY A 37 -7.27 -8.75 7.82
CA GLY A 37 -7.89 -9.17 6.57
C GLY A 37 -7.99 -8.07 5.53
N VAL A 38 -7.34 -6.92 5.74
CA VAL A 38 -7.30 -5.82 4.79
C VAL A 38 -5.88 -5.63 4.28
N ALA A 39 -5.64 -6.02 3.03
CA ALA A 39 -4.41 -5.68 2.34
C ALA A 39 -4.20 -4.16 2.31
N THR A 40 -3.05 -3.71 2.81
CA THR A 40 -2.78 -2.31 3.09
C THR A 40 -1.41 -1.90 2.57
N PHE A 41 -1.35 -0.81 1.81
CA PHE A 41 -0.12 -0.11 1.47
C PHE A 41 0.30 0.80 2.62
N LEU A 42 1.57 0.71 3.01
CA LEU A 42 2.14 1.43 4.15
C LEU A 42 3.27 2.34 3.65
N PHE A 43 2.97 3.63 3.52
CA PHE A 43 3.93 4.62 3.05
C PHE A 43 4.51 5.44 4.22
N SER A 44 5.83 5.38 4.40
CA SER A 44 6.54 6.18 5.40
C SER A 44 6.93 7.54 4.84
N THR A 45 6.37 8.61 5.40
CA THR A 45 6.73 9.99 5.02
C THR A 45 8.15 10.38 5.45
N THR A 46 8.74 9.64 6.41
CA THR A 46 10.11 9.85 6.92
C THR A 46 11.18 9.53 5.89
N ASN A 47 11.03 8.43 5.15
CA ASN A 47 12.06 7.92 4.24
C ASN A 47 11.55 7.59 2.82
N GLY A 48 10.26 7.80 2.54
CA GLY A 48 9.66 7.54 1.24
C GLY A 48 9.46 6.05 0.94
N VAL A 49 9.62 5.16 1.93
CA VAL A 49 9.49 3.71 1.73
C VAL A 49 8.02 3.33 1.66
N LEU A 50 7.64 2.67 0.56
CA LEU A 50 6.38 1.99 0.36
C LEU A 50 6.53 0.52 0.70
N ARG A 51 5.68 0.03 1.62
CA ARG A 51 5.57 -1.39 1.96
C ARG A 51 4.16 -1.89 1.67
N PHE A 52 4.03 -3.19 1.53
CA PHE A 52 2.75 -3.86 1.38
C PHE A 52 2.55 -4.86 2.52
N ASP A 53 1.43 -4.72 3.22
CA ASP A 53 0.99 -5.65 4.23
C ASP A 53 -0.23 -6.40 3.71
N ALA A 54 -0.06 -7.70 3.45
CA ALA A 54 -1.09 -8.54 2.87
C ALA A 54 -2.16 -8.99 3.88
N ASP A 55 -1.86 -8.99 5.18
CA ASP A 55 -2.77 -9.47 6.24
C ASP A 55 -3.41 -8.32 7.03
N GLY A 56 -2.83 -7.12 6.96
CA GLY A 56 -3.35 -5.90 7.55
C GLY A 56 -3.16 -5.80 9.08
N LEU A 57 -2.44 -6.75 9.69
CA LEU A 57 -2.14 -6.78 11.12
C LEU A 57 -0.67 -6.51 11.44
N GLY A 58 0.19 -6.36 10.43
CA GLY A 58 1.63 -6.32 10.59
C GLY A 58 2.24 -7.64 11.06
N GLY A 59 1.43 -8.71 11.15
CA GLY A 59 1.80 -9.99 11.74
C GLY A 59 2.72 -10.81 10.85
N ALA A 60 2.42 -10.88 9.54
CA ALA A 60 3.28 -11.50 8.54
C ALA A 60 4.50 -10.63 8.17
N GLY A 61 4.58 -9.40 8.66
CA GLY A 61 5.63 -8.44 8.33
C GLY A 61 5.40 -7.80 6.95
N PRO A 62 5.29 -6.46 6.86
CA PRO A 62 5.11 -5.80 5.57
C PRO A 62 6.33 -5.97 4.65
N VAL A 63 6.08 -6.24 3.37
CA VAL A 63 7.11 -6.42 2.33
C VAL A 63 7.49 -5.08 1.72
N HIS A 64 8.78 -4.83 1.48
CA HIS A 64 9.23 -3.63 0.76
C HIS A 64 8.79 -3.69 -0.71
N VAL A 65 8.15 -2.63 -1.19
CA VAL A 65 7.74 -2.49 -2.60
C VAL A 65 8.70 -1.56 -3.34
N ALA A 66 8.88 -0.35 -2.82
CA ALA A 66 9.73 0.66 -3.44
C ALA A 66 10.17 1.74 -2.44
N THR A 67 11.18 2.51 -2.82
CA THR A 67 11.51 3.80 -2.18
C THR A 67 11.20 4.91 -3.16
N LEU A 68 10.26 5.78 -2.80
CA LEU A 68 9.77 6.86 -3.65
C LEU A 68 10.44 8.18 -3.24
N ASN A 69 10.81 9.01 -4.21
CA ASN A 69 11.36 10.35 -3.96
C ASN A 69 10.25 11.40 -3.73
N VAL A 70 9.24 11.04 -2.94
CA VAL A 70 8.10 11.90 -2.58
C VAL A 70 7.83 11.82 -1.08
N ARG A 71 7.04 12.77 -0.57
CA ARG A 71 6.64 12.83 0.85
C ARG A 71 5.12 12.78 1.06
N THR A 72 4.39 12.81 -0.04
CA THR A 72 2.94 12.68 -0.10
C THR A 72 2.63 11.54 -1.05
N LEU A 73 1.60 10.77 -0.70
CA LEU A 73 1.04 9.71 -1.53
C LEU A 73 -0.45 9.67 -1.23
N THR A 74 -1.30 9.56 -2.23
CA THR A 74 -2.76 9.44 -2.09
C THR A 74 -3.25 8.19 -2.80
N LEU A 75 -4.55 7.91 -2.70
CA LEU A 75 -5.17 6.79 -3.43
C LEU A 75 -5.15 7.00 -4.95
N ASP A 76 -5.12 8.26 -5.41
CA ASP A 76 -5.11 8.60 -6.83
C ASP A 76 -3.76 8.28 -7.48
N ASP A 77 -2.69 8.14 -6.68
CA ASP A 77 -1.37 7.72 -7.17
C ASP A 77 -1.29 6.22 -7.47
N PHE A 78 -2.38 5.45 -7.29
CA PHE A 78 -2.43 4.02 -7.55
C PHE A 78 -3.38 3.67 -8.69
N ALA A 79 -2.91 2.82 -9.61
CA ALA A 79 -3.72 2.25 -10.69
C ALA A 79 -3.81 0.73 -10.52
N VAL A 80 -4.99 0.21 -10.19
CA VAL A 80 -5.21 -1.25 -10.13
C VAL A 80 -5.51 -1.77 -11.53
N ILE A 81 -4.60 -2.58 -12.07
CA ILE A 81 -4.61 -3.05 -13.47
C ILE A 81 -4.51 -4.58 -13.58
#